data_AF-A0A1Z8ZNB0-F1
#
_entry.id   AF-A0A1Z8ZNB0-F1
#
_cell.length_a   1.000
_cell.length_b   1.000
_cell.length_c   1.000
_cell.angle_alpha   90.00
_cell.angle_beta   90.00
_cell.angle_gamma   90.00
#
_symmetry.space_group_name_H-M   'P 1'
#
loop_
_entity.id
_entity.type
_entity.pdbx_description
1 polymer ?
#
loop_
_entity_poly.entity_id
_entity_poly.type
_entity_poly.pdbx_seq_one_letter_code
_entity_poly.pdbx_strand_id
1 'polypeptide(L)'
;MGGSSRLTNAGNTIGTVAGVTGTGTGNQDIVFKHGGSNTIGDLTLLASAAPFHIREERDQSLTIDGVISGEGDLLMTRDGGFSDGVDPDELITITGTEPNTITGTIRLWNSNNKAAPEEQPCYWVADKVGAFGQASELTLEGRAGTNGGIASLRITANTVGGEGAIDDDATVFNIGAKGILSIDAGVNEKVGEGNLWIDLEGTGTYTEVPPGTYTNTEAWIEGDGSITVGAPSILAITEIDLSSDSKLALTWNSNPGRIYSVYYSLDMIDWGADLDDGVVGDDGETTTKEFDLSLIPALDGVSRVYFRVEQ
;
A
#
# COMPACT_ATOMS: atom_id res chain seq x y z
N MET A 1 20.27 12.95 -25.03
CA MET A 1 20.79 13.87 -24.00
C MET A 1 19.65 14.09 -23.02
N GLY A 2 19.55 13.25 -21.98
CA GLY A 2 18.54 13.41 -20.94
C GLY A 2 19.05 14.40 -19.91
N GLY A 3 18.44 15.57 -19.82
CA GLY A 3 18.78 16.57 -18.81
C GLY A 3 18.19 16.15 -17.48
N SER A 4 19.03 15.70 -16.53
CA SER A 4 18.68 15.66 -15.11
C SER A 4 18.57 17.11 -14.62
N SER A 5 17.41 17.48 -14.06
CA SER A 5 17.19 18.78 -13.44
C SER A 5 17.81 18.77 -12.04
N ARG A 6 19.11 19.07 -11.95
CA ARG A 6 19.82 19.13 -10.67
C ARG A 6 19.49 20.43 -9.93
N LEU A 7 18.63 20.35 -8.91
CA LEU A 7 18.37 21.44 -7.96
C LEU A 7 19.49 21.53 -6.92
N THR A 8 20.68 21.97 -7.33
CA THR A 8 21.83 22.10 -6.41
C THR A 8 22.06 23.55 -6.02
N ASN A 9 21.57 23.96 -4.85
CA ASN A 9 22.05 25.19 -4.20
C ASN A 9 22.58 24.85 -2.81
N ALA A 10 23.90 24.78 -2.65
CA ALA A 10 24.51 24.49 -1.36
C ALA A 10 24.26 25.66 -0.39
N GLY A 11 23.45 25.43 0.65
CA GLY A 11 23.29 26.34 1.78
C GLY A 11 21.94 27.04 1.96
N ASN A 12 20.98 26.91 1.02
CA ASN A 12 19.64 27.51 1.15
C ASN A 12 18.54 26.46 1.02
N THR A 13 17.54 26.50 1.90
CA THR A 13 16.33 25.66 1.83
C THR A 13 15.50 26.05 0.61
N ILE A 14 15.09 25.08 -0.21
CA ILE A 14 14.12 25.33 -1.29
C ILE A 14 12.75 25.67 -0.69
N GLY A 15 12.43 25.07 0.46
CA GLY A 15 11.19 25.29 1.20
C GLY A 15 10.10 24.39 0.63
N THR A 16 9.01 25.00 0.16
CA THR A 16 7.89 24.29 -0.43
C THR A 16 7.86 24.47 -1.94
N VAL A 17 7.89 23.36 -2.67
CA VAL A 17 7.60 23.29 -4.10
C VAL A 17 6.13 22.89 -4.25
N ALA A 18 5.32 23.75 -4.86
CA ALA A 18 3.87 23.53 -4.96
C ALA A 18 3.50 22.24 -5.72
N GLY A 19 4.32 21.84 -6.69
CA GLY A 19 4.19 20.56 -7.35
C GLY A 19 5.29 20.30 -8.37
N VAL A 20 5.44 19.05 -8.75
CA VAL A 20 6.42 18.55 -9.70
C VAL A 20 5.72 17.62 -10.69
N THR A 21 5.98 17.80 -11.98
CA THR A 21 5.56 16.87 -13.03
C THR A 21 6.78 16.42 -13.81
N GLY A 22 6.96 15.11 -14.00
CA GLY A 22 8.15 14.59 -14.67
C GLY A 22 7.99 13.20 -15.26
N THR A 23 8.86 12.90 -16.22
CA THR A 23 9.12 11.54 -16.73
C THR A 23 10.44 11.05 -16.16
N GLY A 24 10.54 9.77 -15.82
CA GLY A 24 11.80 9.22 -15.34
C GLY A 24 12.86 9.09 -16.43
N THR A 25 14.11 9.38 -16.08
CA THR A 25 15.27 9.11 -16.96
C THR A 25 16.10 7.92 -16.51
N GLY A 26 15.77 7.33 -15.36
CA GLY A 26 16.57 6.30 -14.69
C GLY A 26 17.87 6.82 -14.08
N ASN A 27 18.14 8.12 -14.20
CA ASN A 27 19.15 8.82 -13.44
C ASN A 27 18.47 9.64 -12.35
N GLN A 28 19.26 10.30 -11.50
CA GLN A 28 18.81 11.25 -10.49
C GLN A 28 18.05 12.43 -11.12
N ASP A 29 16.72 12.32 -11.21
CA ASP A 29 15.87 13.34 -11.85
C ASP A 29 15.69 14.56 -10.93
N ILE A 30 15.54 14.32 -9.63
CA ILE A 30 15.63 15.33 -8.58
C ILE A 30 16.66 14.91 -7.55
N VAL A 31 17.52 15.85 -7.17
CA VAL A 31 18.41 15.67 -6.03
C VAL A 31 18.30 16.86 -5.09
N PHE A 32 17.90 16.58 -3.86
CA PHE A 32 17.97 17.53 -2.77
C PHE A 32 19.33 17.38 -2.08
N LYS A 33 20.15 18.43 -2.18
CA LYS A 33 21.52 18.50 -1.64
C LYS A 33 21.71 19.67 -0.67
N HIS A 34 20.66 20.45 -0.42
CA HIS A 34 20.77 21.76 0.21
C HIS A 34 20.53 21.68 1.73
N GLY A 35 20.48 22.82 2.42
CA GLY A 35 20.22 22.87 3.86
C GLY A 35 18.74 23.00 4.18
N GLY A 36 18.28 22.39 5.28
CA GLY A 36 16.90 22.46 5.78
C GLY A 36 15.93 21.47 5.13
N SER A 37 14.84 21.17 5.83
CA SER A 37 13.78 20.27 5.37
C SER A 37 13.03 20.83 4.16
N ASN A 38 12.55 19.92 3.30
CA ASN A 38 11.83 20.25 2.07
C ASN A 38 10.39 19.78 2.08
N THR A 39 9.57 20.44 1.27
CA THR A 39 8.22 19.97 0.97
C THR A 39 7.96 19.98 -0.53
N ILE A 40 7.43 18.88 -1.05
CA ILE A 40 6.81 18.79 -2.37
C ILE A 40 5.32 18.66 -2.14
N GLY A 41 4.52 19.50 -2.80
CA GLY A 41 3.08 19.33 -2.93
C GLY A 41 2.77 18.16 -3.86
N ASP A 42 2.11 18.44 -4.99
CA ASP A 42 1.71 17.38 -5.90
C ASP A 42 2.91 16.81 -6.68
N LEU A 43 2.93 15.49 -6.87
CA LEU A 43 3.94 14.80 -7.65
C LEU A 43 3.26 13.98 -8.76
N THR A 44 3.35 14.45 -10.00
CA THR A 44 2.77 13.78 -11.17
C THR A 44 3.84 13.05 -11.97
N LEU A 45 3.73 11.72 -12.02
CA LEU A 45 4.67 10.83 -12.68
C LEU A 45 4.10 10.36 -14.03
N LEU A 46 4.74 10.82 -15.10
CA LEU A 46 4.36 10.45 -16.46
C LEU A 46 5.03 9.14 -16.86
N ALA A 47 4.36 8.32 -17.68
CA ALA A 47 4.93 7.08 -18.20
C ALA A 47 6.32 7.29 -18.81
N SER A 48 7.24 6.39 -18.44
CA SER A 48 8.58 6.33 -18.99
C SER A 48 9.11 4.91 -18.90
N ALA A 49 10.15 4.61 -19.69
CA ALA A 49 10.85 3.32 -19.62
C ALA A 49 11.75 3.18 -18.38
N ALA A 50 11.97 4.26 -17.64
CA ALA A 50 12.80 4.29 -16.45
C ALA A 50 12.10 5.10 -15.36
N PRO A 51 12.35 4.80 -14.06
CA PRO A 51 11.65 5.44 -12.97
C PRO A 51 12.05 6.90 -12.81
N PHE A 52 11.11 7.71 -12.34
CA PHE A 52 11.36 9.05 -11.87
C PHE A 52 12.11 8.99 -10.54
N HIS A 53 13.36 9.43 -10.54
CA HIS A 53 14.24 9.25 -9.39
C HIS A 53 14.31 10.50 -8.53
N ILE A 54 13.81 10.39 -7.29
CA ILE A 54 14.02 11.37 -6.23
C ILE A 54 15.11 10.86 -5.30
N ARG A 55 16.16 11.67 -5.14
CA ARG A 55 17.25 11.40 -4.21
C ARG A 55 17.34 12.49 -3.15
N GLU A 56 17.23 12.10 -1.89
CA GLU A 56 17.56 12.94 -0.75
C GLU A 56 19.03 12.72 -0.35
N GLU A 57 19.79 13.81 -0.19
CA GLU A 57 21.14 13.79 0.34
C GLU A 57 21.27 14.79 1.49
N ARG A 58 22.14 14.46 2.47
CA ARG A 58 22.45 15.24 3.70
C ARG A 58 21.44 15.08 4.82
N ASP A 59 21.86 15.54 5.99
CA ASP A 59 21.29 15.33 7.32
C ASP A 59 19.89 15.97 7.53
N GLN A 60 18.93 15.80 6.61
CA GLN A 60 17.64 16.54 6.58
C GLN A 60 16.44 15.71 6.06
N SER A 61 15.22 16.21 6.32
CA SER A 61 13.95 15.55 5.96
C SER A 61 13.35 16.07 4.64
N LEU A 62 12.64 15.18 3.93
CA LEU A 62 11.81 15.50 2.78
C LEU A 62 10.36 15.12 3.08
N THR A 63 9.44 16.04 2.86
CA THR A 63 8.00 15.78 2.96
C THR A 63 7.36 15.85 1.57
N ILE A 64 6.52 14.89 1.26
CA ILE A 64 5.57 14.94 0.13
C ILE A 64 4.18 15.05 0.76
N ASP A 65 3.55 16.22 0.71
CA ASP A 65 2.27 16.51 1.39
C ASP A 65 1.06 16.59 0.43
N GLY A 66 1.31 16.63 -0.88
CA GLY A 66 0.28 16.55 -1.92
C GLY A 66 0.01 15.13 -2.41
N VAL A 67 -0.53 15.03 -3.62
CA VAL A 67 -0.90 13.76 -4.25
C VAL A 67 0.20 13.27 -5.19
N ILE A 68 0.70 12.06 -4.93
CA ILE A 68 1.51 11.29 -5.90
C ILE A 68 0.55 10.63 -6.89
N SER A 69 0.70 10.90 -8.17
CA SER A 69 -0.26 10.50 -9.21
C SER A 69 0.42 10.08 -10.51
N GLY A 70 -0.29 9.30 -11.33
CA GLY A 70 0.11 8.95 -12.68
C GLY A 70 0.62 7.52 -12.84
N GLU A 71 0.91 7.15 -14.08
CA GLU A 71 1.28 5.79 -14.49
C GLU A 71 2.79 5.51 -14.49
N GLY A 72 3.61 6.54 -14.26
CA GLY A 72 5.07 6.41 -14.23
C GLY A 72 5.60 5.77 -12.94
N ASP A 73 6.74 5.08 -13.05
CA ASP A 73 7.43 4.49 -11.90
C ASP A 73 8.14 5.54 -11.04
N LEU A 74 8.22 5.30 -9.74
CA LEU A 74 8.91 6.13 -8.75
C LEU A 74 10.07 5.38 -8.11
N LEU A 75 11.25 5.99 -8.12
CA LEU A 75 12.39 5.54 -7.33
C LEU A 75 12.72 6.59 -6.29
N MET A 76 12.67 6.22 -5.01
CA MET A 76 13.09 7.06 -3.91
C MET A 76 14.33 6.46 -3.27
N THR A 77 15.40 7.24 -3.20
CA THR A 77 16.64 6.82 -2.56
C THR A 77 17.14 7.87 -1.60
N ARG A 78 17.92 7.42 -0.63
CA ARG A 78 18.76 8.27 0.18
C ARG A 78 20.18 7.69 0.17
N ASP A 79 21.18 8.52 -0.13
CA ASP A 79 22.57 8.07 -0.32
C ASP A 79 23.58 9.20 -0.13
N GLY A 80 24.66 8.89 0.60
CA GLY A 80 25.99 9.52 0.55
C GLY A 80 26.05 11.05 0.57
N GLY A 81 26.58 11.62 1.65
CA GLY A 81 26.75 13.08 1.81
C GLY A 81 26.50 13.59 3.23
N PHE A 82 26.16 12.67 4.13
CA PHE A 82 25.92 12.93 5.53
C PHE A 82 27.21 13.33 6.25
N SER A 83 27.11 14.35 7.11
CA SER A 83 28.30 14.85 7.81
C SER A 83 28.59 14.10 9.10
N ASP A 84 27.58 13.45 9.68
CA ASP A 84 27.61 12.69 10.94
C ASP A 84 26.84 11.35 10.88
N GLY A 85 25.94 11.15 9.92
CA GLY A 85 25.18 9.90 9.79
C GLY A 85 23.79 10.17 9.22
N VAL A 86 22.92 9.16 9.22
CA VAL A 86 21.48 9.41 9.04
C VAL A 86 20.85 9.28 10.41
N ASP A 87 20.35 10.39 10.95
CA ASP A 87 19.62 10.37 12.19
C ASP A 87 18.18 9.83 11.99
N PRO A 88 17.58 9.15 12.99
CA PRO A 88 16.23 8.61 12.88
C PRO A 88 15.11 9.64 12.62
N ASP A 89 15.36 10.93 12.80
CA ASP A 89 14.42 12.03 12.49
C ASP A 89 14.61 12.61 11.08
N GLU A 90 15.58 12.12 10.32
CA GLU A 90 15.80 12.48 8.93
C GLU A 90 14.99 11.62 7.97
N LEU A 91 13.71 11.94 7.90
CA LEU A 91 12.70 11.11 7.25
C LEU A 91 12.41 11.56 5.83
N ILE A 92 12.02 10.62 4.96
CA ILE A 92 11.24 10.92 3.77
C ILE A 92 9.78 10.56 4.05
N THR A 93 8.94 11.57 4.27
CA THR A 93 7.55 11.40 4.72
C THR A 93 6.57 11.64 3.58
N ILE A 94 5.69 10.68 3.34
CA ILE A 94 4.52 10.81 2.46
C ILE A 94 3.30 11.02 3.36
N THR A 95 2.71 12.21 3.31
CA THR A 95 1.59 12.64 4.16
C THR A 95 0.58 13.42 3.32
N GLY A 96 -0.41 14.02 3.97
CA GLY A 96 -1.49 14.77 3.33
C GLY A 96 -2.86 14.24 3.70
N THR A 97 -3.89 14.77 3.05
CA THR A 97 -5.29 14.45 3.35
C THR A 97 -5.96 13.58 2.29
N GLU A 98 -5.45 13.64 1.05
CA GLU A 98 -5.97 12.87 -0.08
C GLU A 98 -5.08 11.65 -0.36
N PRO A 99 -5.67 10.47 -0.66
CA PRO A 99 -4.94 9.30 -1.13
C PRO A 99 -4.10 9.58 -2.38
N ASN A 100 -3.00 8.85 -2.53
CA ASN A 100 -2.24 8.86 -3.77
C ASN A 100 -2.98 8.04 -4.85
N THR A 101 -2.73 8.38 -6.12
CA THR A 101 -3.38 7.78 -7.30
C THR A 101 -2.36 7.28 -8.32
N ILE A 102 -1.13 7.08 -7.88
CA ILE A 102 -0.08 6.44 -8.67
C ILE A 102 -0.46 4.99 -8.97
N THR A 103 -0.19 4.54 -10.19
CA THR A 103 -0.43 3.15 -10.62
C THR A 103 0.84 2.43 -11.10
N GLY A 104 1.93 3.17 -11.30
CA GLY A 104 3.25 2.60 -11.60
C GLY A 104 3.88 1.91 -10.38
N THR A 105 5.10 1.43 -10.54
CA THR A 105 5.85 0.81 -9.44
C THR A 105 6.50 1.87 -8.53
N ILE A 106 6.63 1.57 -7.24
CA ILE A 106 7.35 2.38 -6.27
C ILE A 106 8.50 1.56 -5.70
N ARG A 107 9.71 2.12 -5.72
CA ARG A 107 10.88 1.52 -5.10
C ARG A 107 11.49 2.45 -4.07
N LEU A 108 11.51 2.01 -2.82
CA LEU A 108 12.18 2.62 -1.69
C LEU A 108 13.53 1.92 -1.50
N TRP A 109 14.60 2.54 -1.98
CA TRP A 109 15.90 1.88 -2.09
C TRP A 109 16.98 2.60 -1.29
N ASN A 110 17.54 1.89 -0.31
CA ASN A 110 18.78 2.32 0.34
C ASN A 110 19.98 1.90 -0.53
N SER A 111 20.51 2.87 -1.28
CA SER A 111 21.67 2.66 -2.16
C SER A 111 23.03 2.84 -1.48
N ASN A 112 23.06 3.09 -0.16
CA ASN A 112 24.31 3.15 0.62
C ASN A 112 25.11 1.85 0.44
N ASN A 113 26.43 1.97 0.30
CA ASN A 113 27.33 0.83 0.08
C ASN A 113 28.40 0.71 1.16
N LYS A 114 28.10 1.17 2.37
CA LYS A 114 28.98 1.06 3.52
C LYS A 114 28.62 -0.20 4.30
N ALA A 115 29.65 -0.86 4.81
CA ALA A 115 29.48 -1.98 5.72
C ALA A 115 29.33 -1.48 7.15
N ALA A 116 28.71 -2.28 8.01
CA ALA A 116 28.73 -2.03 9.46
C ALA A 116 30.17 -1.77 9.96
N PRO A 117 30.37 -0.80 10.88
CA PRO A 117 29.34 0.04 11.53
C PRO A 117 29.03 1.36 10.78
N GLU A 118 29.60 1.57 9.58
CA GLU A 118 29.39 2.78 8.78
C GLU A 118 28.12 2.73 7.91
N GLU A 119 27.35 1.64 8.01
CA GLU A 119 26.09 1.49 7.28
C GLU A 119 25.10 2.58 7.72
N GLN A 120 24.51 3.28 6.76
CA GLN A 120 23.59 4.37 7.02
C GLN A 120 22.17 3.95 6.67
N PRO A 121 21.23 3.96 7.61
CA PRO A 121 19.84 3.62 7.34
C PRO A 121 19.16 4.64 6.42
N CYS A 122 18.03 4.27 5.86
CA CYS A 122 17.12 5.17 5.15
C CYS A 122 15.72 4.94 5.71
N TYR A 123 15.07 6.03 6.12
CA TYR A 123 13.77 5.97 6.76
C TYR A 123 12.73 6.67 5.89
N TRP A 124 11.71 5.91 5.51
CA TRP A 124 10.49 6.41 4.88
C TRP A 124 9.34 6.35 5.86
N VAL A 125 8.39 7.26 5.73
CA VAL A 125 7.18 7.27 6.54
C VAL A 125 5.95 7.38 5.63
N ALA A 126 5.07 6.39 5.72
CA ALA A 126 3.71 6.45 5.20
C ALA A 126 2.79 6.98 6.31
N ASP A 127 2.35 8.22 6.14
CA ASP A 127 1.63 9.00 7.16
C ASP A 127 0.25 9.47 6.69
N LYS A 128 -0.40 8.70 5.80
CA LYS A 128 -1.78 8.92 5.37
C LYS A 128 -2.39 7.65 4.80
N VAL A 129 -3.72 7.58 4.78
CA VAL A 129 -4.47 6.58 4.02
C VAL A 129 -4.13 6.69 2.52
N GLY A 130 -3.90 5.56 1.86
CA GLY A 130 -3.48 5.49 0.47
C GLY A 130 -2.14 6.15 0.22
N ALA A 131 -1.18 6.06 1.15
CA ALA A 131 0.17 6.61 0.99
C ALA A 131 0.89 6.05 -0.25
N PHE A 132 0.57 4.84 -0.68
CA PHE A 132 1.12 4.25 -1.91
C PHE A 132 0.12 4.16 -3.06
N GLY A 133 -1.11 4.63 -2.86
CA GLY A 133 -2.16 4.60 -3.87
C GLY A 133 -2.38 3.19 -4.42
N GLN A 134 -2.59 3.10 -5.73
CA GLN A 134 -2.81 1.85 -6.46
C GLN A 134 -1.52 1.40 -7.18
N ALA A 135 -0.35 1.65 -6.57
CA ALA A 135 0.91 1.27 -7.17
C ALA A 135 0.92 -0.23 -7.45
N SER A 136 1.28 -0.64 -8.66
CA SER A 136 1.26 -2.07 -9.02
C SER A 136 2.25 -2.90 -8.19
N GLU A 137 3.31 -2.25 -7.71
CA GLU A 137 4.34 -2.87 -6.87
C GLU A 137 4.94 -1.82 -5.94
N LEU A 138 5.14 -2.16 -4.67
CA LEU A 138 5.96 -1.42 -3.71
C LEU A 138 7.14 -2.30 -3.32
N THR A 139 8.36 -1.82 -3.49
CA THR A 139 9.57 -2.55 -3.11
C THR A 139 10.38 -1.76 -2.09
N LEU A 140 10.59 -2.35 -0.91
CA LEU A 140 11.45 -1.84 0.16
C LEU A 140 12.71 -2.68 0.24
N GLU A 141 13.87 -2.11 -0.10
CA GLU A 141 15.11 -2.86 -0.02
C GLU A 141 16.33 -1.98 0.22
N GLY A 142 17.29 -2.52 0.95
CA GLY A 142 18.67 -2.06 0.97
C GLY A 142 19.53 -2.84 -0.01
N ARG A 143 20.82 -2.49 -0.06
CA ARG A 143 21.78 -3.25 -0.84
C ARG A 143 22.08 -4.60 -0.16
N ALA A 144 21.98 -5.69 -0.91
CA ALA A 144 22.27 -7.03 -0.45
C ALA A 144 23.74 -7.23 -0.03
N GLY A 145 23.95 -8.15 0.92
CA GLY A 145 25.27 -8.49 1.47
C GLY A 145 25.71 -7.63 2.66
N THR A 146 27.00 -7.68 3.00
CA THR A 146 27.55 -6.97 4.16
C THR A 146 27.63 -5.45 3.97
N ASN A 147 27.50 -4.98 2.72
CA ASN A 147 27.61 -3.59 2.34
C ASN A 147 26.22 -3.10 1.95
N GLY A 148 25.62 -2.20 2.74
CA GLY A 148 24.25 -1.77 2.55
C GLY A 148 23.67 -1.21 3.83
N GLY A 149 22.91 -0.13 3.76
CA GLY A 149 22.15 0.33 4.92
C GLY A 149 20.78 -0.35 5.02
N ILE A 150 20.17 -0.24 6.19
CA ILE A 150 18.77 -0.65 6.42
C ILE A 150 17.85 0.24 5.58
N ALA A 151 16.86 -0.35 4.92
CA ALA A 151 15.75 0.38 4.32
C ALA A 151 14.53 0.17 5.21
N SER A 152 14.09 1.22 5.90
CA SER A 152 12.98 1.14 6.84
C SER A 152 11.79 1.95 6.35
N LEU A 153 10.62 1.33 6.30
CA LEU A 153 9.34 2.00 6.05
C LEU A 153 8.52 1.98 7.33
N ARG A 154 8.16 3.16 7.83
CA ARG A 154 7.24 3.32 8.95
C ARG A 154 5.81 3.56 8.47
N ILE A 155 4.86 2.78 8.97
CA ILE A 155 3.41 2.98 8.77
C ILE A 155 2.84 3.57 10.07
N THR A 156 2.28 4.78 9.99
CA THR A 156 1.82 5.53 11.17
C THR A 156 0.34 5.32 11.46
N ALA A 157 -0.12 5.79 12.62
CA ALA A 157 -1.54 5.80 13.00
C ALA A 157 -2.45 6.61 12.05
N ASN A 158 -1.89 7.49 11.21
CA ASN A 158 -2.67 8.28 10.23
C ASN A 158 -3.10 7.46 9.00
N THR A 159 -2.67 6.21 8.92
CA THR A 159 -3.04 5.25 7.88
C THR A 159 -4.28 4.45 8.26
N VAL A 160 -4.79 4.58 9.48
CA VAL A 160 -5.95 3.81 9.95
C VAL A 160 -7.23 4.25 9.26
N GLY A 161 -7.90 3.31 8.59
CA GLY A 161 -9.16 3.50 7.86
C GLY A 161 -8.96 3.44 6.34
N GLY A 162 -10.04 3.24 5.58
CA GLY A 162 -9.95 2.99 4.14
C GLY A 162 -9.02 1.80 3.83
N GLU A 163 -8.19 1.96 2.79
CA GLU A 163 -7.23 0.98 2.29
C GLU A 163 -5.95 0.82 3.13
N GLY A 164 -5.80 1.52 4.27
CA GLY A 164 -4.51 1.56 4.95
C GLY A 164 -3.48 2.41 4.20
N ALA A 165 -2.18 2.12 4.35
CA ALA A 165 -1.14 2.80 3.57
C ALA A 165 -0.94 2.18 2.17
N ILE A 166 -1.08 0.87 2.09
CA ILE A 166 -0.83 -0.01 0.96
C ILE A 166 -2.19 -0.58 0.54
N ASP A 167 -2.59 -0.34 -0.70
CA ASP A 167 -3.82 -0.89 -1.26
C ASP A 167 -3.71 -2.42 -1.35
N ASP A 168 -4.58 -3.12 -0.62
CA ASP A 168 -4.47 -4.56 -0.39
C ASP A 168 -4.89 -5.39 -1.62
N ASP A 169 -5.68 -4.81 -2.52
CA ASP A 169 -6.12 -5.42 -3.78
C ASP A 169 -5.20 -5.10 -4.97
N ALA A 170 -4.57 -3.93 -4.98
CA ALA A 170 -3.81 -3.43 -6.12
C ALA A 170 -2.30 -3.58 -5.98
N THR A 171 -1.76 -3.59 -4.75
CA THR A 171 -0.31 -3.45 -4.53
C THR A 171 0.35 -4.76 -4.13
N VAL A 172 1.30 -5.22 -4.94
CA VAL A 172 2.26 -6.25 -4.49
C VAL A 172 3.36 -5.57 -3.66
N PHE A 173 3.51 -5.96 -2.41
CA PHE A 173 4.54 -5.46 -1.50
C PHE A 173 5.71 -6.45 -1.37
N ASN A 174 6.90 -5.99 -1.73
CA ASN A 174 8.15 -6.72 -1.67
C ASN A 174 9.08 -6.13 -0.60
N ILE A 175 9.50 -6.95 0.36
CA ILE A 175 10.52 -6.57 1.35
C ILE A 175 11.80 -7.35 1.05
N GLY A 176 12.77 -6.66 0.46
CA GLY A 176 14.04 -7.23 0.05
C GLY A 176 15.11 -7.19 1.14
N ALA A 177 16.36 -7.34 0.72
CA ALA A 177 17.50 -7.40 1.62
C ALA A 177 17.56 -6.17 2.55
N LYS A 178 17.75 -6.38 3.86
CA LYS A 178 17.81 -5.29 4.86
C LYS A 178 16.56 -4.38 4.90
N GLY A 179 15.43 -4.82 4.34
CA GLY A 179 14.14 -4.16 4.47
C GLY A 179 13.55 -4.39 5.86
N ILE A 180 13.07 -3.32 6.50
CA ILE A 180 12.43 -3.36 7.82
C ILE A 180 11.12 -2.58 7.76
N LEU A 181 10.02 -3.26 8.08
CA LEU A 181 8.72 -2.63 8.23
C LEU A 181 8.54 -2.20 9.69
N SER A 182 8.38 -0.91 9.95
CA SER A 182 8.10 -0.36 11.27
C SER A 182 6.61 0.00 11.36
N ILE A 183 5.87 -0.56 12.30
CA ILE A 183 4.43 -0.34 12.40
C ILE A 183 4.09 0.27 13.76
N ASP A 184 3.43 1.43 13.74
CA ASP A 184 3.04 2.13 14.96
C ASP A 184 2.04 1.32 15.81
N ALA A 185 2.08 1.55 17.12
CA ALA A 185 1.15 0.92 18.05
C ALA A 185 -0.31 1.23 17.65
N GLY A 186 -1.14 0.19 17.57
CA GLY A 186 -2.56 0.31 17.21
C GLY A 186 -2.84 0.38 15.70
N VAL A 187 -1.81 0.28 14.86
CA VAL A 187 -1.96 0.12 13.41
C VAL A 187 -1.96 -1.36 13.06
N ASN A 188 -2.91 -1.75 12.20
CA ASN A 188 -2.93 -3.04 11.53
C ASN A 188 -3.02 -2.81 10.02
N GLU A 189 -1.89 -2.90 9.34
CA GLU A 189 -1.85 -2.80 7.87
C GLU A 189 -2.40 -4.08 7.25
N LYS A 190 -3.19 -3.97 6.19
CA LYS A 190 -3.67 -5.13 5.43
C LYS A 190 -2.97 -5.21 4.09
N VAL A 191 -2.73 -6.42 3.63
CA VAL A 191 -2.25 -6.71 2.27
C VAL A 191 -2.96 -7.96 1.78
N GLY A 192 -3.32 -8.01 0.49
CA GLY A 192 -4.04 -9.13 -0.09
C GLY A 192 -3.28 -10.45 -0.03
N GLU A 193 -4.01 -11.56 -0.16
CA GLU A 193 -3.40 -12.88 -0.33
C GLU A 193 -2.56 -12.88 -1.62
N GLY A 194 -1.33 -13.38 -1.54
CA GLY A 194 -0.39 -13.36 -2.67
C GLY A 194 0.26 -12.00 -2.94
N ASN A 195 0.01 -10.99 -2.11
CA ASN A 195 0.53 -9.63 -2.31
C ASN A 195 1.68 -9.25 -1.37
N LEU A 196 2.12 -10.12 -0.45
CA LEU A 196 3.32 -9.87 0.38
C LEU A 196 4.41 -10.90 0.12
N TRP A 197 5.61 -10.41 -0.17
CA TRP A 197 6.76 -11.24 -0.47
C TRP A 197 8.04 -10.74 0.20
N ILE A 198 8.91 -11.66 0.59
CA ILE A 198 10.16 -11.35 1.30
C ILE A 198 11.39 -12.01 0.67
N ASP A 199 12.51 -11.29 0.65
CA ASP A 199 13.86 -11.79 0.34
C ASP A 199 14.89 -11.15 1.30
N LEU A 200 14.77 -11.48 2.57
CA LEU A 200 15.55 -10.84 3.65
C LEU A 200 17.07 -11.07 3.52
N GLU A 201 17.45 -12.18 2.90
CA GLU A 201 18.85 -12.54 2.63
C GLU A 201 19.41 -11.84 1.37
N GLY A 202 18.55 -11.26 0.53
CA GLY A 202 18.96 -10.59 -0.71
C GLY A 202 19.47 -11.55 -1.77
N THR A 203 18.84 -12.71 -1.88
CA THR A 203 19.19 -13.77 -2.84
C THR A 203 18.74 -13.44 -4.27
N GLY A 204 17.82 -12.49 -4.43
CA GLY A 204 17.11 -12.17 -5.66
C GLY A 204 15.90 -13.07 -5.91
N THR A 205 15.52 -13.92 -4.94
CA THR A 205 14.33 -14.78 -5.02
C THR A 205 13.40 -14.46 -3.86
N TYR A 206 12.27 -13.83 -4.20
CA TYR A 206 11.22 -13.50 -3.24
C TYR A 206 10.38 -14.74 -2.92
N THR A 207 10.07 -14.91 -1.63
CA THR A 207 9.17 -15.95 -1.12
C THR A 207 7.89 -15.30 -0.63
N GLU A 208 6.75 -15.84 -1.05
CA GLU A 208 5.43 -15.38 -0.60
C GLU A 208 5.28 -15.56 0.90
N VAL A 209 4.76 -14.53 1.57
CA VAL A 209 4.37 -14.61 2.97
C VAL A 209 2.96 -15.21 3.02
N PRO A 210 2.76 -16.34 3.72
CA PRO A 210 1.44 -16.96 3.83
C PRO A 210 0.40 -16.04 4.48
N PRO A 211 -0.90 -16.32 4.30
CA PRO A 211 -1.95 -15.64 5.04
C PRO A 211 -1.76 -15.75 6.56
N GLY A 212 -1.92 -14.63 7.27
CA GLY A 212 -1.70 -14.56 8.71
C GLY A 212 -1.51 -13.13 9.22
N THR A 213 -1.42 -13.00 10.54
CA THR A 213 -1.06 -11.73 11.19
C THR A 213 0.37 -11.81 11.71
N TYR A 214 1.19 -10.86 11.29
CA TYR A 214 2.61 -10.78 11.60
C TYR A 214 2.89 -9.53 12.43
N THR A 215 3.80 -9.65 13.39
CA THR A 215 4.20 -8.59 14.31
C THR A 215 5.73 -8.57 14.42
N ASN A 216 6.26 -7.75 15.32
CA ASN A 216 7.69 -7.70 15.67
C ASN A 216 8.31 -9.01 16.23
N THR A 217 7.57 -10.13 16.21
CA THR A 217 8.17 -11.46 16.34
C THR A 217 8.96 -11.86 15.11
N GLU A 218 8.62 -11.29 13.95
CA GLU A 218 9.35 -11.45 12.70
C GLU A 218 10.57 -10.51 12.65
N ALA A 219 11.69 -11.00 12.11
CA ALA A 219 12.95 -10.23 12.06
C ALA A 219 12.88 -9.00 11.13
N TRP A 220 11.87 -8.93 10.27
CA TRP A 220 11.65 -7.87 9.29
C TRP A 220 10.57 -6.86 9.73
N ILE A 221 10.00 -7.04 10.92
CA ILE A 221 9.01 -6.13 11.51
C ILE A 221 9.55 -5.55 12.82
N GLU A 222 9.36 -4.24 12.99
CA GLU A 222 9.60 -3.52 14.24
C GLU A 222 8.36 -2.70 14.63
N GLY A 223 8.34 -2.19 15.86
CA GLY A 223 7.19 -1.47 16.41
C GLY A 223 6.15 -2.39 17.05
N ASP A 224 5.03 -1.81 17.49
CA ASP A 224 3.99 -2.48 18.29
C ASP A 224 2.70 -2.75 17.50
N GLY A 225 2.67 -2.40 16.21
CA GLY A 225 1.57 -2.73 15.30
C GLY A 225 1.70 -4.10 14.64
N SER A 226 0.85 -4.35 13.65
CA SER A 226 0.82 -5.60 12.88
C SER A 226 0.60 -5.38 11.39
N ILE A 227 0.95 -6.37 10.60
CA ILE A 227 0.51 -6.53 9.21
C ILE A 227 -0.29 -7.82 9.09
N THR A 228 -1.44 -7.77 8.43
CA THR A 228 -2.29 -8.93 8.14
C THR A 228 -2.27 -9.22 6.65
N VAL A 229 -1.73 -10.38 6.29
CA VAL A 229 -1.71 -10.89 4.92
C VAL A 229 -2.95 -11.73 4.70
N GLY A 230 -3.64 -11.43 3.60
CA GLY A 230 -4.74 -12.21 3.07
C GLY A 230 -5.71 -12.60 4.17
N ALA A 231 -6.23 -11.61 4.92
CA ALA A 231 -7.25 -11.89 5.90
C ALA A 231 -8.31 -12.77 5.21
N PRO A 232 -8.48 -14.05 5.62
CA PRO A 232 -9.62 -14.78 5.16
C PRO A 232 -10.78 -14.12 5.89
N SER A 233 -11.34 -13.08 5.27
CA SER A 233 -12.71 -12.76 5.55
C SER A 233 -13.45 -14.01 5.10
N ILE A 234 -13.75 -14.90 6.05
CA ILE A 234 -14.59 -16.07 5.79
C ILE A 234 -15.82 -15.47 5.14
N LEU A 235 -16.05 -15.75 3.85
CA LEU A 235 -17.16 -15.17 3.11
C LEU A 235 -18.44 -15.41 3.92
N ALA A 236 -18.99 -14.33 4.45
CA ALA A 236 -20.06 -14.38 5.42
C ALA A 236 -21.01 -13.22 5.18
N ILE A 237 -22.30 -13.52 5.24
CA ILE A 237 -23.32 -12.49 5.31
C ILE A 237 -23.21 -11.87 6.71
N THR A 238 -22.84 -10.59 6.78
CA THR A 238 -22.62 -9.83 8.01
C THR A 238 -23.87 -9.06 8.43
N GLU A 239 -24.74 -8.73 7.48
CA GLU A 239 -26.02 -8.08 7.74
C GLU A 239 -27.12 -8.61 6.82
N ILE A 240 -28.33 -8.72 7.39
CA ILE A 240 -29.56 -9.06 6.67
C ILE A 240 -30.58 -8.01 7.09
N ASP A 241 -30.96 -7.14 6.16
CA ASP A 241 -32.07 -6.21 6.35
C ASP A 241 -33.26 -6.62 5.48
N LEU A 242 -34.43 -6.74 6.11
CA LEU A 242 -35.68 -6.99 5.45
C LEU A 242 -36.59 -5.79 5.70
N SER A 243 -36.38 -4.74 4.89
CA SER A 243 -37.02 -3.42 5.08
C SER A 243 -38.53 -3.43 4.83
N SER A 244 -39.04 -4.46 4.15
CA SER A 244 -40.46 -4.79 3.98
C SER A 244 -40.62 -6.27 3.59
N ASP A 245 -41.86 -6.80 3.56
CA ASP A 245 -42.16 -8.22 3.27
C ASP A 245 -41.54 -8.79 1.98
N SER A 246 -40.98 -7.95 1.10
CA SER A 246 -40.40 -8.40 -0.18
C SER A 246 -39.07 -7.76 -0.55
N LYS A 247 -38.50 -6.85 0.25
CA LYS A 247 -37.20 -6.23 -0.04
C LYS A 247 -36.14 -6.71 0.92
N LEU A 248 -35.20 -7.49 0.39
CA LEU A 248 -34.06 -8.04 1.12
C LEU A 248 -32.79 -7.27 0.73
N ALA A 249 -32.07 -6.73 1.70
CA ALA A 249 -30.70 -6.29 1.53
C ALA A 249 -29.77 -7.27 2.27
N LEU A 250 -28.78 -7.81 1.54
CA LEU A 250 -27.72 -8.63 2.11
C LEU A 250 -26.42 -7.84 2.04
N THR A 251 -25.71 -7.79 3.16
CA THR A 251 -24.34 -7.29 3.22
C THR A 251 -23.40 -8.44 3.56
N TRP A 252 -22.31 -8.58 2.82
CA TRP A 252 -21.25 -9.57 3.11
C TRP A 252 -19.87 -8.94 2.97
N ASN A 253 -18.89 -9.54 3.63
CA ASN A 253 -17.48 -9.20 3.39
C ASN A 253 -17.08 -9.63 1.97
N SER A 254 -16.50 -8.70 1.23
CA SER A 254 -16.18 -8.88 -0.19
C SER A 254 -14.92 -8.13 -0.56
N ASN A 255 -14.33 -8.50 -1.69
CA ASN A 255 -13.24 -7.74 -2.29
C ASN A 255 -13.74 -7.06 -3.59
N PRO A 256 -13.39 -5.78 -3.81
CA PRO A 256 -13.70 -5.01 -5.00
C PRO A 256 -13.46 -5.77 -6.32
N GLY A 257 -14.42 -5.68 -7.24
CA GLY A 257 -14.31 -6.26 -8.59
C GLY A 257 -14.38 -7.79 -8.68
N ARG A 258 -14.42 -8.52 -7.56
CA ARG A 258 -14.70 -9.96 -7.56
C ARG A 258 -16.17 -10.23 -7.90
N ILE A 259 -16.46 -11.38 -8.48
CA ILE A 259 -17.83 -11.78 -8.82
C ILE A 259 -18.32 -12.74 -7.76
N TYR A 260 -19.53 -12.48 -7.26
CA TYR A 260 -20.21 -13.28 -6.26
C TYR A 260 -21.54 -13.79 -6.81
N SER A 261 -21.90 -14.99 -6.38
CA SER A 261 -23.21 -15.57 -6.63
C SER A 261 -23.98 -15.69 -5.31
N VAL A 262 -25.23 -15.22 -5.31
CA VAL A 262 -26.11 -15.23 -4.16
C VAL A 262 -27.18 -16.28 -4.37
N TYR A 263 -27.22 -17.27 -3.47
CA TYR A 263 -28.15 -18.39 -3.52
C TYR A 263 -29.18 -18.32 -2.40
N TYR A 264 -30.32 -18.96 -2.63
CA TYR A 264 -31.32 -19.20 -1.60
C TYR A 264 -31.67 -20.70 -1.49
N SER A 265 -32.11 -21.08 -0.30
CA SER A 265 -32.58 -22.44 -0.01
C SER A 265 -33.76 -22.41 0.95
N LEU A 266 -34.65 -23.40 0.85
CA LEU A 266 -35.78 -23.59 1.76
C LEU A 266 -35.47 -24.60 2.87
N ASP A 267 -34.45 -25.44 2.70
CA ASP A 267 -34.15 -26.57 3.58
C ASP A 267 -32.67 -26.65 4.00
N MET A 268 -31.82 -25.73 3.51
CA MET A 268 -30.36 -25.71 3.69
C MET A 268 -29.62 -26.89 3.03
N ILE A 269 -30.31 -27.73 2.26
CA ILE A 269 -29.74 -28.91 1.60
C ILE A 269 -29.66 -28.66 0.10
N ASP A 270 -30.75 -28.22 -0.52
CA ASP A 270 -30.79 -27.87 -1.94
C ASP A 270 -30.46 -26.38 -2.13
N TRP A 271 -29.39 -26.09 -2.86
CA TRP A 271 -28.90 -24.75 -3.17
C TRP A 271 -28.88 -24.48 -4.68
N GLY A 272 -29.65 -25.23 -5.47
CA GLY A 272 -29.68 -25.08 -6.93
C GLY A 272 -30.38 -23.82 -7.45
N ALA A 273 -30.88 -22.93 -6.57
CA ALA A 273 -31.59 -21.72 -6.94
C ALA A 273 -30.82 -20.46 -6.50
N ASP A 274 -30.56 -19.57 -7.46
CA ASP A 274 -29.87 -18.31 -7.27
C ASP A 274 -30.84 -17.11 -7.26
N LEU A 275 -30.39 -16.03 -6.61
CA LEU A 275 -30.97 -14.69 -6.72
C LEU A 275 -30.27 -13.88 -7.81
N ASP A 276 -28.94 -14.01 -7.90
CA ASP A 276 -28.06 -13.37 -8.89
C ASP A 276 -26.71 -14.10 -8.84
N ASP A 277 -26.18 -14.50 -10.00
CA ASP A 277 -24.91 -15.21 -10.13
C ASP A 277 -23.73 -14.30 -10.55
N GLY A 278 -23.98 -12.99 -10.73
CA GLY A 278 -23.03 -12.03 -11.31
C GLY A 278 -22.86 -10.74 -10.51
N VAL A 279 -22.97 -10.78 -9.18
CA VAL A 279 -22.80 -9.59 -8.35
C VAL A 279 -21.32 -9.20 -8.27
N VAL A 280 -20.96 -8.06 -8.87
CA VAL A 280 -19.61 -7.50 -8.75
C VAL A 280 -19.45 -6.88 -7.37
N GLY A 281 -18.33 -7.16 -6.70
CA GLY A 281 -17.99 -6.61 -5.40
C GLY A 281 -17.82 -5.09 -5.46
N ASP A 282 -18.43 -4.40 -4.50
CA ASP A 282 -18.34 -2.95 -4.33
C ASP A 282 -16.92 -2.54 -3.88
N ASP A 283 -16.59 -1.25 -4.02
CA ASP A 283 -15.37 -0.68 -3.46
C ASP A 283 -15.38 -0.79 -1.91
N GLY A 284 -14.24 -1.10 -1.30
CA GLY A 284 -14.10 -1.33 0.13
C GLY A 284 -14.36 -2.77 0.59
N GLU A 285 -14.56 -2.98 1.89
CA GLU A 285 -14.49 -4.31 2.52
C GLU A 285 -15.80 -5.14 2.46
N THR A 286 -16.88 -4.55 1.94
CA THR A 286 -18.21 -5.17 1.96
C THR A 286 -19.02 -4.78 0.75
N THR A 287 -19.84 -5.72 0.27
CA THR A 287 -20.83 -5.49 -0.79
C THR A 287 -22.21 -5.56 -0.19
N THR A 288 -23.07 -4.60 -0.56
CA THR A 288 -24.48 -4.61 -0.18
C THR A 288 -25.36 -4.70 -1.43
N LYS A 289 -26.17 -5.75 -1.52
CA LYS A 289 -27.07 -5.97 -2.65
C LYS A 289 -28.52 -6.08 -2.20
N GLU A 290 -29.40 -5.33 -2.88
CA GLU A 290 -30.85 -5.45 -2.72
C GLU A 290 -31.45 -6.45 -3.72
N PHE A 291 -32.38 -7.27 -3.23
CA PHE A 291 -33.18 -8.22 -3.98
C PHE A 291 -34.67 -8.00 -3.72
N ASP A 292 -35.47 -8.07 -4.79
CA ASP A 292 -36.93 -8.06 -4.69
C ASP A 292 -37.45 -9.51 -4.69
N LEU A 293 -37.76 -10.02 -3.49
CA LEU A 293 -38.23 -11.39 -3.29
C LEU A 293 -39.62 -11.63 -3.89
N SER A 294 -40.41 -10.59 -4.18
CA SER A 294 -41.73 -10.74 -4.81
C SER A 294 -41.66 -11.22 -6.25
N LEU A 295 -40.47 -11.13 -6.87
CA LEU A 295 -40.22 -11.61 -8.22
C LEU A 295 -39.93 -13.11 -8.28
N ILE A 296 -39.93 -13.81 -7.13
CA ILE A 296 -39.58 -15.22 -7.02
C ILE A 296 -40.82 -16.02 -6.56
N PRO A 297 -41.63 -16.57 -7.49
CA PRO A 297 -42.87 -17.26 -7.13
C PRO A 297 -42.68 -18.47 -6.20
N ALA A 298 -41.48 -19.05 -6.16
CA ALA A 298 -41.15 -20.16 -5.26
C ALA A 298 -41.13 -19.75 -3.78
N LEU A 299 -41.09 -18.45 -3.48
CA LEU A 299 -41.07 -17.91 -2.11
C LEU A 299 -42.46 -17.47 -1.62
N ASP A 300 -43.50 -17.57 -2.46
CA ASP A 300 -44.87 -17.17 -2.10
C ASP A 300 -45.40 -18.00 -0.92
N GLY A 301 -45.73 -17.32 0.18
CA GLY A 301 -46.28 -17.96 1.39
C GLY A 301 -45.26 -18.78 2.18
N VAL A 302 -43.97 -18.70 1.83
CA VAL A 302 -42.88 -19.35 2.55
C VAL A 302 -42.55 -18.56 3.83
N SER A 303 -42.46 -19.27 4.95
CA SER A 303 -42.21 -18.66 6.26
C SER A 303 -40.73 -18.55 6.63
N ARG A 304 -39.84 -19.20 5.88
CA ARG A 304 -38.40 -19.18 6.10
C ARG A 304 -37.62 -19.46 4.83
N VAL A 305 -36.57 -18.67 4.61
CA VAL A 305 -35.61 -18.81 3.53
C VAL A 305 -34.21 -18.69 4.13
N TYR A 306 -33.25 -19.41 3.57
CA TYR A 306 -31.84 -19.37 3.93
C TYR A 306 -31.05 -18.81 2.76
N PHE A 307 -30.01 -18.02 3.04
CA PHE A 307 -29.19 -17.38 2.02
C PHE A 307 -27.73 -17.82 2.18
N ARG A 308 -27.02 -17.87 1.05
CA ARG A 308 -25.60 -18.15 0.98
C ARG A 308 -24.98 -17.29 -0.12
N VAL A 309 -23.79 -16.78 0.13
CA VAL A 309 -22.97 -16.13 -0.89
C VAL A 309 -21.80 -17.07 -1.21
N GLU A 310 -21.53 -17.24 -2.49
CA GLU A 310 -20.35 -17.92 -3.01
C GLU A 310 -19.59 -16.97 -3.93
N GLN A 311 -18.31 -17.26 -4.14
CA GLN A 311 -17.42 -16.55 -5.06
C GLN A 311 -16.94 -17.52 -6.14
#